data_AF-A0A1Q3WZ29-F1
#
_entry.id   AF-A0A1Q3WZ29-F1
#
_cell.length_a   1.000
_cell.length_b   1.000
_cell.length_c   1.000
_cell.angle_alpha   90.00
_cell.angle_beta   90.00
_cell.angle_gamma   90.00
#
_symmetry.space_group_name_H-M   'P 1'
#
loop_
_entity.id
_entity.type
_entity.pdbx_description
1 polymer ?
#
loop_
_entity_poly.entity_id
_entity_poly.type
_entity_poly.pdbx_seq_one_letter_code
_entity_poly.pdbx_strand_id
1 'polypeptide(L)' 'MESLDEIVHNTEQRAAAIARLLKLIEMDTAIIRRHQDAHDESIYTQQYIELRARNLMTLTQLLEADGLLKANLQLGNRAA' A
#
# COMPACT_ATOMS: atom_id res chain seq x y z
N MET A 1 1.54 -29.30 -5.64
CA MET A 1 0.59 -28.61 -6.52
C MET A 1 -0.40 -27.98 -5.56
N GLU A 2 -0.42 -26.65 -5.42
CA GLU A 2 -1.37 -25.99 -4.51
C GLU A 2 -2.81 -26.29 -4.95
N SER A 3 -3.69 -26.52 -3.99
CA SER A 3 -5.12 -26.66 -4.26
C SER A 3 -5.72 -25.31 -4.68
N LEU A 4 -6.82 -25.35 -5.45
CA LEU A 4 -7.54 -24.12 -5.83
C LEU A 4 -7.92 -23.27 -4.61
N ASP A 5 -8.27 -23.92 -3.49
CA ASP A 5 -8.61 -23.23 -2.23
C ASP A 5 -7.40 -22.53 -1.61
N GLU A 6 -6.21 -23.15 -1.66
CA GLU A 6 -4.96 -22.52 -1.22
C GLU A 6 -4.59 -21.31 -2.09
N ILE A 7 -4.77 -21.41 -3.42
CA ILE A 7 -4.51 -20.32 -4.35
C ILE A 7 -5.44 -19.12 -4.07
N VAL A 8 -6.74 -19.38 -3.87
CA VAL A 8 -7.73 -18.34 -3.55
C VAL A 8 -7.42 -17.70 -2.20
N HIS A 9 -7.15 -18.49 -1.18
CA HIS A 9 -6.81 -17.98 0.16
C HIS A 9 -5.57 -17.10 0.14
N ASN A 10 -4.51 -17.52 -0.55
CA ASN A 10 -3.28 -16.73 -0.72
C ASN A 10 -3.54 -15.42 -1.47
N THR A 11 -4.42 -15.46 -2.48
CA THR A 11 -4.81 -14.26 -3.24
C THR A 11 -5.58 -13.27 -2.37
N GLU A 12 -6.52 -13.74 -1.55
CA GLU A 12 -7.29 -12.89 -0.62
C GLU A 12 -6.40 -12.27 0.46
N GLN A 13 -5.51 -13.04 1.06
CA GLN A 13 -4.54 -12.54 2.04
C GLN A 13 -3.64 -11.46 1.43
N ARG A 14 -3.17 -11.68 0.19
CA ARG A 14 -2.35 -10.72 -0.54
C ARG A 14 -3.10 -9.43 -0.86
N ALA A 15 -4.35 -9.52 -1.33
CA ALA A 15 -5.20 -8.36 -1.57
C ALA A 15 -5.46 -7.57 -0.27
N ALA A 16 -5.70 -8.26 0.83
CA ALA A 16 -5.88 -7.63 2.14
C ALA A 16 -4.60 -6.94 2.64
N ALA A 17 -3.42 -7.52 2.41
CA ALA A 17 -2.14 -6.90 2.74
C ALA A 17 -1.89 -5.63 1.92
N ILE A 18 -2.18 -5.67 0.61
CA ILE A 18 -2.09 -4.51 -0.29
C ILE A 18 -3.01 -3.39 0.17
N ALA A 19 -4.28 -3.70 0.49
CA ALA A 19 -5.24 -2.70 0.95
C ALA A 19 -4.79 -2.01 2.25
N ARG A 20 -4.19 -2.77 3.19
CA ARG A 20 -3.63 -2.20 4.42
C ARG A 20 -2.44 -1.28 4.14
N LEU A 21 -1.54 -1.69 3.24
CA LEU A 21 -0.38 -0.87 2.87
C LEU A 21 -0.78 0.45 2.19
N LEU A 22 -1.76 0.42 1.29
CA LEU A 22 -2.28 1.63 0.66
C LEU A 22 -2.81 2.61 1.71
N LYS A 23 -3.59 2.13 2.68
CA LYS A 23 -4.09 2.96 3.78
C LYS A 23 -2.97 3.56 4.64
N LEU A 24 -1.91 2.79 4.92
CA LEU A 24 -0.75 3.30 5.65
C LEU A 24 -0.02 4.40 4.86
N ILE A 25 0.21 4.19 3.57
CA ILE A 25 0.85 5.19 2.68
C ILE A 25 0.03 6.49 2.62
N GLU A 26 -1.30 6.39 2.55
CA GLU A 26 -2.19 7.56 2.59
C GLU A 26 -2.07 8.31 3.92
N MET A 27 -2.07 7.60 5.04
CA MET A 27 -1.90 8.18 6.37
C MET A 27 -0.54 8.87 6.53
N ASP A 28 0.55 8.18 6.14
CA ASP A 28 1.90 8.73 6.19
C ASP A 28 1.99 10.00 5.33
N THR A 29 1.39 9.99 4.13
CA THR A 29 1.36 11.15 3.23
C THR A 29 0.60 12.32 3.82
N ALA A 30 -0.53 12.07 4.48
CA ALA A 30 -1.31 13.11 5.13
C ALA A 30 -0.54 13.75 6.30
N ILE A 31 0.20 12.95 7.08
CA ILE A 31 1.06 13.44 8.16
C ILE A 31 2.18 14.30 7.59
N ILE A 32 2.91 13.80 6.59
CA ILE A 32 4.01 14.53 5.94
C ILE A 32 3.53 15.89 5.42
N ARG A 33 2.38 15.94 4.73
CA ARG A 33 1.82 17.20 4.22
C ARG A 33 1.53 18.19 5.34
N ARG A 34 0.91 17.75 6.44
CA ARG A 34 0.61 18.62 7.59
C ARG A 34 1.87 19.24 8.20
N HIS A 35 2.96 18.47 8.31
CA HIS A 35 4.23 19.00 8.79
C HIS A 35 4.89 19.95 7.79
N GLN A 36 4.84 19.63 6.49
CA GLN A 36 5.36 20.51 5.43
C GLN A 36 4.63 21.85 5.36
N ASP A 37 3.30 21.84 5.48
CA ASP A 37 2.47 23.06 5.53
C ASP A 37 2.78 23.92 6.76
N ALA A 38 3.25 23.30 7.84
CA ALA A 38 3.72 23.98 9.06
C ALA A 38 5.19 24.42 8.99
N HIS A 39 5.89 24.19 7.87
CA HIS A 39 7.34 24.38 7.73
C HIS A 39 8.16 23.62 8.79
N ASP A 40 7.67 22.46 9.24
CA ASP A 40 8.32 21.60 10.23
C ASP A 40 9.22 20.55 9.55
N GLU A 41 10.51 20.86 9.49
CA GLU A 41 11.56 19.96 9.00
C GLU A 41 12.14 19.05 10.09
N SER A 42 11.39 18.77 11.16
CA SER A 42 11.87 17.91 12.23
C SER A 42 12.23 16.50 11.78
N ILE A 43 13.06 15.85 12.61
CA ILE A 43 13.41 14.42 12.47
C ILE A 43 12.16 13.54 12.35
N TYR A 44 11.03 13.94 12.95
CA TYR A 44 9.77 13.21 12.85
C TYR A 44 9.19 13.22 11.44
N THR A 45 9.21 14.37 10.74
CA THR A 45 8.81 14.45 9.32
C THR A 45 9.65 13.51 8.45
N GLN A 46 10.96 13.46 8.71
CA GLN A 46 11.87 12.56 8.00
C GLN A 46 11.56 11.08 8.27
N GLN A 47 11.22 10.72 9.51
CA GLN A 47 10.80 9.35 9.85
C GLN A 47 9.55 8.92 9.08
N TYR A 48 8.55 9.79 8.93
CA TYR A 48 7.35 9.47 8.13
C TYR A 48 7.67 9.33 6.64
N ILE A 49 8.59 10.12 6.10
CA ILE A 49 9.06 9.99 4.71
C ILE A 49 9.71 8.62 4.50
N GLU A 50 10.60 8.21 5.41
CA GLU A 50 11.25 6.90 5.37
C GLU A 50 10.26 5.74 5.54
N LEU A 51 9.30 5.86 6.46
CA LEU A 51 8.26 4.86 6.68
C LEU A 51 7.41 4.68 5.41
N ARG A 52 6.99 5.78 4.79
CA ARG A 52 6.25 5.75 3.52
C ARG A 52 7.06 5.09 2.41
N ALA A 53 8.36 5.37 2.32
CA ALA A 53 9.23 4.76 1.31
C ALA A 53 9.35 3.24 1.49
N ARG A 54 9.46 2.76 2.73
CA ARG A 54 9.45 1.31 3.04
C ARG A 54 8.11 0.67 2.68
N ASN A 55 7.00 1.32 3.06
CA ASN A 55 5.65 0.84 2.73
C ASN A 55 5.43 0.75 1.20
N LEU A 56 5.92 1.74 0.45
CA LEU A 56 5.88 1.71 -1.02
C LEU A 56 6.73 0.57 -1.59
N MET A 57 7.93 0.34 -1.06
CA MET A 57 8.78 -0.77 -1.51
C MET A 57 8.11 -2.14 -1.27
N THR A 58 7.50 -2.34 -0.10
CA THR A 58 6.73 -3.56 0.20
C THR A 58 5.51 -3.70 -0.70
N LEU A 59 4.80 -2.61 -0.99
CA LEU A 59 3.69 -2.62 -1.94
C LEU A 59 4.16 -3.05 -3.33
N THR A 60 5.28 -2.51 -3.83
CA THR A 60 5.86 -2.91 -5.11
C THR A 60 6.19 -4.40 -5.14
N GLN A 61 6.86 -4.93 -4.11
CA GLN A 61 7.15 -6.36 -3.99
C GLN A 61 5.87 -7.22 -4.00
N LEU A 62 4.82 -6.77 -3.29
CA LEU A 62 3.53 -7.44 -3.27
C LEU A 62 2.73 -7.28 -4.56
N LEU A 63 3.08 -6.37 -5.47
CA LEU A 63 2.46 -6.26 -6.78
C LEU A 63 3.25 -7.07 -7.83
N GLU A 64 4.58 -7.07 -7.72
CA GLU A 64 5.51 -7.73 -8.65
C GLU A 64 5.65 -9.24 -8.41
N ALA A 65 5.36 -9.76 -7.21
CA ALA A 65 5.41 -11.20 -6.97
C ALA A 65 4.48 -11.92 -7.97
N ASP A 66 5.01 -12.77 -8.84
CA ASP A 66 4.23 -13.48 -9.86
C ASP A 66 3.11 -14.31 -9.20
N GLY A 67 1.88 -13.79 -9.25
CA GLY A 67 0.71 -14.38 -8.63
C GLY A 67 -0.51 -13.50 -8.86
N LEU A 68 -1.23 -13.79 -9.94
CA LEU A 68 -2.61 -13.38 -10.29
C LEU A 68 -3.30 -12.28 -9.43
N LEU A 69 -2.71 -11.09 -9.33
CA LEU A 69 -3.42 -9.85 -8.97
C LEU A 69 -4.23 -9.31 -10.16
N LYS A 70 -4.85 -10.21 -10.94
CA LYS A 70 -5.74 -9.84 -12.05
C LYS A 70 -7.20 -9.71 -11.62
N ALA A 71 -7.55 -10.08 -10.39
CA ALA A 71 -8.90 -9.96 -9.90
C ALA A 71 -9.02 -8.79 -8.92
N ASN A 72 -9.80 -7.77 -9.29
CA ASN A 72 -10.43 -6.78 -8.39
C ASN A 72 -9.69 -5.48 -8.03
N LEU A 73 -8.67 -5.05 -8.78
CA LEU A 73 -8.33 -3.62 -8.84
C LEU A 73 -9.09 -2.93 -9.98
N GLN A 74 -10.42 -3.15 -10.06
CA GLN A 74 -11.28 -2.09 -10.60
C GLN A 74 -11.40 -1.03 -9.51
N LEU A 75 -10.34 -0.23 -9.35
CA LEU A 75 -10.45 1.08 -8.72
C LEU A 75 -11.57 1.78 -9.48
N GLY A 76 -12.70 1.95 -8.82
CA GLY A 76 -13.88 2.55 -9.42
C GLY A 76 -13.59 4.00 -9.81
N ASN A 77 -13.04 4.20 -11.01
CA ASN A 77 -13.35 5.37 -11.81
C ASN A 77 -14.79 5.17 -12.33
N ARG A 78 -15.75 5.24 -11.41
CA ARG A 78 -17.06 5.78 -11.76
C ARG A 78 -16.86 7.29 -11.78
N ALA A 79 -16.43 7.76 -12.95
CA ALA A 79 -16.75 9.12 -13.37
C ALA A 79 -18.27 9.28 -13.23
N ALA A 80 -18.68 10.22 -12.39
CA ALA A 80 -19.99 10.84 -12.38
C ALA A 80 -19.76 12.34 -12.44
#